data_AF-A0A432K782-F1
#
_entry.id   AF-A0A432K782-F1
#
_cell.length_a   1.000
_cell.length_b   1.000
_cell.length_c   1.000
_cell.angle_alpha   90.00
_cell.angle_beta   90.00
_cell.angle_gamma   90.00
#
_symmetry.space_group_name_H-M   'P 1'
#
loop_
_entity.id
_entity.type
_entity.pdbx_description
1 polymer ?
#
loop_
_entity_poly.entity_id
_entity_poly.type
_entity_poly.pdbx_seq_one_letter_code
_entity_poly.pdbx_strand_id
1 'polypeptide(L)'
;MPGAKILDVPCGAGRLSIELASRGYQVTGVDINSILLAESKRKAEERGFQITLEQRDMRELPWHGGFDGAICFWSSLGYFDELGNQKSLKPSHTH
;
A
#
# COMPACT_ATOMS: atom_id res chain seq x y z
N MET A 1 0.48 11.02 -15.02
CA MET A 1 -0.28 12.29 -14.94
C MET A 1 -0.19 12.79 -13.52
N PRO A 2 0.39 13.98 -13.26
CA PRO A 2 0.33 14.58 -11.93
C PRO A 2 -1.12 14.67 -11.45
N GLY A 3 -1.39 14.32 -10.20
CA GLY A 3 -2.72 14.36 -9.61
C GLY A 3 -3.58 13.11 -9.77
N ALA A 4 -3.14 12.08 -10.51
CA ALA A 4 -3.88 10.81 -10.59
C ALA A 4 -3.99 10.13 -9.22
N LYS A 5 -5.15 9.54 -8.95
CA LYS A 5 -5.49 8.89 -7.68
C LYS A 5 -5.05 7.43 -7.71
N ILE A 6 -4.15 7.05 -6.83
CA ILE A 6 -3.61 5.69 -6.74
C ILE A 6 -4.00 5.06 -5.42
N LEU A 7 -4.46 3.82 -5.49
CA LEU A 7 -4.68 2.95 -4.34
C LEU A 7 -3.49 2.00 -4.17
N ASP A 8 -2.90 1.95 -2.98
CA ASP A 8 -1.84 1.01 -2.59
C ASP A 8 -2.40 0.09 -1.50
N VAL A 9 -2.65 -1.19 -1.80
CA VAL A 9 -3.28 -2.13 -0.86
C VAL A 9 -2.78 -3.56 -1.06
N PRO A 10 -2.12 -4.21 -0.07
CA PRO A 10 -1.74 -3.64 1.22
C PRO A 10 -0.51 -2.71 1.11
N CYS A 11 -0.55 -1.53 1.75
CA CYS A 11 0.51 -0.53 1.63
C CYS A 11 1.70 -0.72 2.60
N GLY A 12 1.53 -1.51 3.66
CA GLY A 12 2.51 -1.68 4.72
C GLY A 12 3.04 -0.35 5.27
N ALA A 13 4.36 -0.26 5.46
CA ALA A 13 5.04 0.95 5.95
C ALA A 13 5.22 2.06 4.90
N GLY A 14 4.45 2.02 3.80
CA GLY A 14 4.29 3.13 2.88
C GLY A 14 5.45 3.40 1.91
N ARG A 15 6.39 2.48 1.71
CA ARG A 15 7.55 2.73 0.82
C ARG A 15 7.11 3.16 -0.59
N LEU A 16 6.17 2.42 -1.18
CA LEU A 16 5.65 2.74 -2.51
C LEU A 16 4.71 3.94 -2.45
N SER A 17 3.82 3.99 -1.46
CA SER A 17 2.92 5.11 -1.25
C SER A 17 3.65 6.47 -1.20
N ILE A 18 4.76 6.54 -0.48
CA ILE A 18 5.58 7.75 -0.35
C ILE A 18 6.29 8.10 -1.66
N GLU A 19 6.81 7.09 -2.38
CA GLU A 19 7.46 7.32 -3.68
C GLU A 19 6.46 7.78 -4.75
N LEU A 20 5.23 7.30 -4.72
CA LEU A 20 4.18 7.79 -5.60
C LEU A 20 3.77 9.22 -5.23
N ALA A 21 3.65 9.53 -3.94
CA ALA A 21 3.40 10.90 -3.49
C ALA A 21 4.50 11.87 -3.94
N SER A 22 5.78 11.46 -3.90
CA SER A 22 6.91 12.27 -4.36
C SER A 22 6.88 12.60 -5.86
N ARG A 23 6.21 11.75 -6.65
CA ARG A 23 5.98 11.94 -8.09
C ARG A 23 4.69 12.72 -8.40
N GLY A 24 3.98 13.20 -7.38
CA GLY A 24 2.77 14.01 -7.52
C GLY A 24 1.48 13.20 -7.69
N TYR A 25 1.47 11.91 -7.32
CA TYR A 25 0.23 11.12 -7.26
C TYR A 25 -0.52 11.38 -5.95
N GLN A 26 -1.85 11.29 -5.99
CA GLN A 26 -2.69 11.31 -4.80
C GLN A 26 -2.88 9.88 -4.31
N VAL A 27 -2.18 9.51 -3.23
CA VAL A 27 -2.13 8.11 -2.80
C VAL A 27 -3.03 7.85 -1.60
N THR A 28 -3.82 6.78 -1.69
CA THR A 28 -4.50 6.14 -0.56
C THR A 28 -3.85 4.78 -0.30
N GLY A 29 -3.20 4.63 0.85
CA GLY A 29 -2.63 3.38 1.31
C GLY A 29 -3.58 2.67 2.27
N VAL A 30 -3.82 1.37 2.09
CA VAL A 30 -4.66 0.58 2.99
C VAL A 30 -3.88 -0.62 3.50
N ASP A 31 -3.95 -0.87 4.80
CA ASP A 31 -3.37 -2.06 5.42
C ASP A 31 -4.18 -2.46 6.64
N ILE A 32 -4.18 -3.75 7.00
CA ILE A 32 -4.86 -4.22 8.20
C ILE A 32 -4.07 -3.88 9.48
N ASN A 33 -2.75 -3.68 9.34
CA ASN A 33 -1.83 -3.49 10.44
C ASN A 33 -1.64 -2.00 10.78
N SER A 34 -2.28 -1.55 11.85
CA SER A 34 -2.18 -0.17 12.35
C SER A 34 -0.76 0.29 12.68
N ILE A 35 0.14 -0.62 13.10
CA ILE A 35 1.53 -0.28 13.41
C ILE A 35 2.27 0.12 12.13
N LEU A 36 2.03 -0.59 11.02
CA LEU A 36 2.61 -0.26 9.72
C LEU A 36 2.06 1.06 9.18
N LEU A 37 0.78 1.35 9.40
CA LEU A 37 0.18 2.63 9.03
C LEU A 37 0.75 3.80 9.83
N ALA A 38 0.95 3.64 11.14
CA ALA A 38 1.60 4.67 11.96
C ALA A 38 3.03 4.96 11.48
N GLU A 39 3.79 3.91 11.15
CA GLU A 39 5.14 4.03 10.61
C GLU A 39 5.15 4.66 9.20
N SER A 40 4.18 4.30 8.36
CA SER A 40 3.96 4.89 7.02
C SER A 40 3.74 6.40 7.13
N LYS A 41 2.84 6.82 8.04
CA LYS A 41 2.54 8.22 8.31
C LYS A 41 3.78 8.99 8.76
N ARG A 42 4.50 8.46 9.76
CA ARG A 42 5.74 9.08 10.27
C ARG A 42 6.76 9.29 9.16
N LYS A 43 7.01 8.27 8.33
CA LYS A 43 7.97 8.35 7.21
C LYS A 43 7.54 9.33 6.12
N ALA A 44 6.24 9.44 5.86
CA ALA A 44 5.70 10.40 4.90
C ALA A 44 5.91 11.84 5.41
N GLU A 45 5.56 12.10 6.67
CA GLU A 45 5.76 13.40 7.34
C GLU A 45 7.24 13.81 7.37
N GLU A 46 8.14 12.89 7.72
CA GLU A 46 9.60 13.13 7.73
C GLU A 46 10.16 13.54 6.36
N ARG A 47 9.50 13.10 5.28
CA ARG A 47 9.89 13.41 3.90
C ARG A 47 9.09 14.56 3.30
N GLY A 48 8.17 15.16 4.07
CA GLY A 48 7.32 16.27 3.62
C GLY A 48 6.23 15.85 2.63
N PHE A 49 5.83 14.58 2.61
CA PHE A 49 4.77 14.08 1.74
C PHE A 49 3.50 13.78 2.53
N GLN A 50 2.35 13.99 1.87
CA GLN A 50 1.03 13.69 2.41
C GLN A 50 0.47 12.46 1.69
N ILE A 51 0.04 11.46 2.45
CA ILE A 51 -0.65 10.26 1.96
C ILE A 51 -1.88 10.00 2.82
N THR A 52 -2.95 9.50 2.19
CA THR A 52 -4.13 9.05 2.92
C THR A 52 -3.90 7.60 3.36
N LEU A 53 -4.23 7.26 4.60
CA LEU A 53 -4.05 5.92 5.15
C LEU A 53 -5.35 5.41 5.77
N GLU A 54 -5.77 4.21 5.41
CA GLU A 54 -6.94 3.55 5.97
C GLU A 54 -6.57 2.19 6.58
N GLN A 55 -7.00 1.96 7.82
CA GLN A 55 -6.91 0.62 8.41
C GLN A 55 -8.13 -0.20 7.96
N ARG A 56 -7.89 -1.22 7.13
CA ARG A 56 -8.97 -2.11 6.67
C ARG A 56 -8.42 -3.46 6.20
N ASP A 57 -9.27 -4.47 6.25
CA ASP A 57 -9.05 -5.70 5.51
C ASP A 57 -9.28 -5.47 4.01
N MET A 58 -8.27 -5.80 3.19
CA MET A 58 -8.37 -5.68 1.73
C MET A 58 -9.41 -6.61 1.09
N ARG A 59 -9.95 -7.58 1.84
CA ARG A 59 -11.02 -8.47 1.37
C ARG A 59 -12.40 -7.85 1.51
N GLU A 60 -12.52 -6.79 2.30
CA GLU A 60 -13.80 -6.14 2.66
C GLU A 60 -13.84 -4.69 2.15
N LEU A 61 -13.20 -4.42 1.02
CA LEU A 61 -13.12 -3.08 0.45
C LEU A 61 -14.45 -2.72 -0.24
N PRO A 62 -15.21 -1.73 0.26
CA PRO A 62 -16.51 -1.35 -0.30
C PRO A 62 -16.36 -0.38 -1.49
N TRP A 63 -15.23 -0.40 -2.21
CA TRP A 63 -14.92 0.64 -3.18
C TRP A 63 -15.65 0.42 -4.51
N HIS A 64 -16.77 1.11 -4.64
CA HIS A 64 -17.45 1.35 -5.91
C HIS A 64 -16.84 2.60 -6.58
N GLY A 65 -15.63 2.45 -7.15
CA GLY A 65 -14.94 3.45 -7.98
C GLY A 65 -14.11 4.53 -7.26
N GLY A 66 -13.17 5.16 -7.99
CA GLY A 66 -12.51 6.42 -7.59
C GLY A 66 -10.99 6.54 -7.81
N PHE A 67 -10.32 5.48 -8.26
CA PHE A 67 -8.87 5.48 -8.50
C PHE A 67 -8.55 5.33 -9.98
N ASP A 68 -7.53 6.04 -10.44
CA ASP A 68 -6.97 5.92 -11.79
C ASP A 68 -6.07 4.68 -11.92
N GLY A 69 -5.64 4.11 -10.78
CA GLY A 69 -4.90 2.85 -10.71
C GLY A 69 -4.88 2.27 -9.30
N ALA A 70 -4.73 0.95 -9.21
CA ALA A 70 -4.58 0.24 -7.95
C ALA A 70 -3.34 -0.66 -8.02
N ILE A 71 -2.60 -0.73 -6.92
CA ILE A 71 -1.41 -1.54 -6.76
C ILE A 71 -1.63 -2.48 -5.58
N CYS A 72 -1.51 -3.77 -5.83
CA CYS A 72 -1.51 -4.81 -4.81
C CYS A 72 -0.23 -5.63 -4.99
N PHE A 73 0.82 -5.25 -4.26
CA PHE A 73 2.12 -5.90 -4.36
C PHE A 73 2.44 -6.63 -3.06
N TRP A 74 2.03 -7.90 -2.98
CA TRP A 74 2.46 -8.81 -1.92
C TRP A 74 3.92 -9.22 -2.17
N SER A 75 4.79 -8.83 -1.25
CA SER A 75 6.13 -9.40 -1.04
C SER A 75 7.28 -8.98 -1.98
N SER A 76 7.35 -7.74 -2.47
CA SER A 76 8.68 -7.13 -2.71
C SER A 76 8.64 -5.62 -2.91
N LEU A 77 9.31 -4.89 -2.02
CA LEU A 77 10.34 -3.97 -2.48
C LEU A 77 11.55 -4.16 -1.58
N GLY A 78 12.28 -5.21 -1.91
CA GLY A 78 13.58 -5.60 -1.41
C GLY A 78 14.39 -6.22 -2.56
N TYR A 79 14.26 -5.66 -3.79
CA TYR A 79 15.21 -5.98 -4.86
C TYR A 79 16.53 -5.26 -4.58
N PHE A 80 17.19 -5.72 -3.52
CA PHE A 80 18.62 -5.95 -3.48
C PHE A 80 18.81 -7.32 -2.84
N ASP A 81 19.37 -8.19 -3.67
CA ASP A 81 19.88 -9.53 -3.46
C ASP A 81 18.92 -10.73 -3.47
N GLU A 82 19.39 -11.76 -4.19
CA GLU A 82 18.74 -13.02 -4.47
C GLU A 82 18.48 -13.83 -3.19
N LEU A 83 17.46 -14.71 -3.27
CA LEU A 83 17.08 -15.75 -2.28
C LEU A 83 16.09 -15.31 -1.18
N GLY A 84 14.80 -15.50 -1.44
CA GLY A 84 13.81 -15.41 -0.37
C GLY A 84 12.36 -15.60 -0.80
N ASN A 85 12.04 -16.65 -1.57
CA ASN A 85 10.64 -16.93 -1.94
C ASN A 85 10.18 -18.28 -1.39
N GLN A 86 9.53 -18.29 -0.23
CA GLN A 86 8.48 -19.28 0.02
C GLN A 86 7.50 -18.88 1.12
N LYS A 87 6.22 -19.10 0.80
CA LYS A 87 5.04 -19.22 1.66
C LYS A 87 4.35 -17.91 2.06
N SER A 88 3.24 -17.63 1.38
CA SER A 88 1.91 -17.60 2.02
C SER A 88 0.83 -17.48 0.94
N LEU A 89 0.32 -18.60 0.44
CA LEU A 89 -1.00 -18.66 -0.20
C LEU A 89 -1.64 -19.94 0.33
N LYS A 90 -2.53 -19.81 1.32
CA LYS A 90 -3.55 -20.82 1.56
C LYS A 90 -4.88 -20.19 1.15
N PRO A 91 -5.56 -20.71 0.11
CA PRO A 91 -6.92 -20.30 -0.19
C PRO A 91 -7.86 -20.92 0.84
N SER A 92 -8.51 -20.09 1.64
CA SER A 92 -9.57 -20.50 2.57
C SER A 92 -10.91 -20.50 1.85
N HIS A 93 -11.18 -21.51 1.03
CA HIS A 93 -12.54 -21.85 0.60
C HIS A 93 -12.66 -23.36 0.45
N THR A 94 -13.41 -24.01 1.33
CA THR A 94 -14.22 -25.22 1.06
C THR A 94 -15.13 -25.46 2.28
N HIS A 95 -16.44 -25.23 2.05
CA HIS A 95 -17.64 -25.67 2.79
C HIS A 95 -17.79 -25.34 4.28
#